data_AF-F0G8B7-F1
#
_entry.id   AF-F0G8B7-F1
#
_cell.length_a   1.000
_cell.length_b   1.000
_cell.length_c   1.000
_cell.angle_alpha   90.00
_cell.angle_beta   90.00
_cell.angle_gamma   90.00
#
_symmetry.space_group_name_H-M   'P 1'
#
loop_
_entity.id
_entity.type
_entity.pdbx_description
1 polymer ?
#
loop_
_entity_poly.entity_id
_entity_poly.type
_entity_poly.pdbx_seq_one_letter_code
_entity_poly.pdbx_strand_id
1 'polypeptide(L)'
;ALSRQRQRRPAPRVTRHLGAPLWQSVKDAIAAMPRDDARACMHADRARWLFTLLYLGGLRISEAADTTMGRFFCRRDATGRERWWLDVTGKGGRQRLVPATDEMMAELAR
;
A
#
# COMPACT_ATOMS: atom_id res chain seq x y z
N ALA A 1 19.09 -36.90 18.81
CA ALA A 1 18.25 -35.75 18.41
C ALA A 1 18.93 -35.03 17.25
N LEU A 2 18.33 -35.03 16.05
CA LEU A 2 18.92 -34.40 14.86
C LEU A 2 18.78 -32.87 14.96
N SER A 3 19.88 -32.21 15.31
CA SER A 3 20.00 -30.76 15.30
C SER A 3 19.83 -30.24 13.87
N ARG A 4 18.71 -29.58 13.59
CA ARG A 4 18.52 -28.82 12.35
C ARG A 4 19.49 -27.63 12.38
N GLN A 5 20.69 -27.82 11.84
CA GLN A 5 21.58 -26.72 11.50
C GLN A 5 20.81 -25.75 10.60
N ARG A 6 20.51 -24.57 11.14
CA ARG A 6 19.88 -23.47 10.42
C ARG A 6 20.90 -22.99 9.38
N GLN A 7 20.82 -23.50 8.15
CA GLN A 7 21.66 -23.01 7.05
C GLN A 7 21.53 -21.49 6.97
N ARG A 8 22.68 -20.79 6.99
CA ARG A 8 22.75 -19.34 6.80
C ARG A 8 22.17 -19.02 5.42
N ARG A 9 20.95 -18.48 5.40
CA ARG A 9 20.37 -17.96 4.16
C ARG A 9 21.20 -16.76 3.68
N PRO A 10 21.54 -16.69 2.38
CA PRO A 10 22.20 -15.53 1.81
C PRO A 10 21.37 -14.27 2.04
N ALA A 11 22.02 -13.11 2.05
CA ALA A 11 21.35 -11.83 2.23
C ALA A 11 20.26 -11.65 1.15
N PRO A 12 19.06 -11.18 1.51
CA PRO A 12 17.98 -10.99 0.55
C PRO A 12 18.41 -9.99 -0.54
N ARG A 13 18.28 -10.40 -1.81
CA ARG A 13 18.51 -9.55 -2.98
C ARG A 13 17.17 -9.16 -3.57
N VAL A 14 16.93 -7.87 -3.80
CA VAL A 14 15.73 -7.38 -4.48
C VAL A 14 15.89 -7.65 -5.97
N THR A 15 15.28 -8.72 -6.46
CA THR A 15 15.35 -9.10 -7.88
C THR A 15 14.10 -8.73 -8.67
N ARG A 16 13.00 -8.39 -7.98
CA ARG A 16 11.73 -7.99 -8.58
C ARG A 16 11.17 -6.79 -7.82
N HIS A 17 11.03 -5.67 -8.51
CA HIS A 17 10.43 -4.45 -7.97
C HIS A 17 9.82 -3.64 -9.11
N LEU A 18 8.86 -2.78 -8.79
CA LEU A 18 8.27 -1.83 -9.74
C LEU A 18 9.01 -0.50 -9.63
N GLY A 19 10.00 -0.30 -10.50
CA GLY A 19 10.60 1.02 -10.69
C GLY A 19 9.60 2.02 -11.26
N ALA A 20 9.95 3.31 -11.23
CA ALA A 20 9.04 4.38 -11.67
C ALA A 20 8.43 4.19 -13.07
N PRO A 21 9.17 3.73 -14.11
CA PRO A 21 8.58 3.50 -15.43
C PRO A 21 7.51 2.41 -15.43
N LEU A 22 7.78 1.28 -14.74
CA LEU A 22 6.80 0.19 -14.64
C LEU A 22 5.59 0.60 -13.81
N TRP A 23 5.79 1.41 -12.77
CA TRP A 23 4.68 1.97 -12.01
C TRP A 23 3.82 2.89 -12.87
N GLN A 24 4.42 3.72 -13.74
CA GLN A 24 3.66 4.52 -14.69
C GLN A 24 2.81 3.63 -15.60
N SER A 25 3.35 2.54 -16.14
CA SER A 25 2.57 1.59 -16.96
C SER A 25 1.38 0.99 -16.21
N VAL A 26 1.50 0.74 -14.90
CA VAL A 26 0.38 0.28 -14.08
C VAL A 26 -0.70 1.37 -13.96
N LYS A 27 -0.30 2.62 -13.71
CA LYS A 27 -1.24 3.75 -13.67
C LYS A 27 -1.96 3.95 -15.01
N ASP A 28 -1.24 3.83 -16.12
CA ASP A 28 -1.80 3.97 -17.47
C ASP A 28 -2.81 2.85 -17.75
N ALA A 29 -2.49 1.61 -17.37
CA ALA A 29 -3.42 0.47 -17.50
C ALA A 29 -4.70 0.68 -16.67
N ILE A 30 -4.58 1.19 -15.44
CA ILE A 30 -5.74 1.52 -14.61
C ILE A 30 -6.56 2.66 -15.22
N ALA A 31 -5.90 3.67 -15.80
CA ALA A 31 -6.56 4.79 -16.46
C ALA A 31 -7.35 4.35 -17.71
N ALA A 32 -6.88 3.31 -18.40
CA ALA A 32 -7.54 2.73 -19.57
C ALA A 32 -8.68 1.73 -19.24
N MET A 33 -8.97 1.47 -17.95
CA MET A 33 -10.05 0.55 -17.57
C MET A 33 -11.43 1.06 -18.03
N PRO A 34 -12.37 0.14 -18.39
CA PRO A 34 -13.72 0.52 -18.79
C PRO A 34 -14.47 1.37 -17.76
N ARG A 35 -15.27 2.30 -18.26
CA ARG A 35 -16.06 3.30 -17.50
C ARG A 35 -17.47 3.46 -18.08
N ASP A 36 -17.92 2.44 -18.79
CA ASP A 36 -19.17 2.36 -19.53
C ASP A 36 -20.41 2.21 -18.65
N ASP A 37 -20.25 1.61 -17.47
CA ASP A 37 -21.31 1.53 -16.45
C ASP A 37 -20.80 1.85 -15.03
N ALA A 38 -21.75 1.97 -14.09
CA ALA A 38 -21.45 2.29 -12.70
C ALA A 38 -20.54 1.25 -12.03
N ARG A 39 -20.69 -0.03 -12.37
CA ARG A 39 -19.89 -1.13 -11.81
C ARG A 39 -18.46 -1.07 -12.34
N ALA A 40 -18.27 -0.78 -13.61
CA ALA A 40 -16.98 -0.60 -14.27
C ALA A 40 -16.25 0.60 -13.66
N CYS A 41 -16.94 1.73 -13.47
CA CYS A 41 -16.41 2.91 -12.78
C CYS A 41 -15.93 2.56 -11.36
N MET A 42 -16.77 1.93 -10.53
CA MET A 42 -16.39 1.51 -9.17
C MET A 42 -15.20 0.55 -9.17
N HIS A 43 -15.13 -0.35 -10.17
CA HIS A 43 -14.01 -1.28 -10.29
C HIS A 43 -12.69 -0.55 -10.63
N ALA A 44 -12.74 0.40 -11.55
CA ALA A 44 -11.58 1.22 -11.92
C ALA A 44 -11.09 2.11 -10.76
N ASP A 45 -12.02 2.72 -10.01
CA ASP A 45 -11.66 3.54 -8.84
C ASP A 45 -11.10 2.69 -7.70
N ARG A 46 -11.69 1.50 -7.44
CA ARG A 46 -11.14 0.53 -6.49
C ARG A 46 -9.75 0.07 -6.89
N ALA A 47 -9.52 -0.21 -8.17
CA ALA A 47 -8.21 -0.61 -8.67
C ALA A 47 -7.18 0.51 -8.45
N ARG A 48 -7.53 1.75 -8.81
CA ARG A 48 -6.66 2.92 -8.57
C ARG A 48 -6.27 3.05 -7.11
N TRP A 49 -7.27 3.05 -6.21
CA TRP A 49 -7.03 3.13 -4.77
C TRP A 49 -6.14 1.99 -4.26
N LEU A 50 -6.48 0.74 -4.60
CA LEU A 50 -5.76 -0.44 -4.11
C LEU A 50 -4.29 -0.43 -4.55
N PHE A 51 -4.01 -0.11 -5.82
CA PHE A 51 -2.65 -0.09 -6.33
C PHE A 51 -1.82 1.06 -5.75
N THR A 52 -2.42 2.25 -5.58
CA THR A 52 -1.76 3.36 -4.87
C THR A 52 -1.40 2.97 -3.43
N LEU A 53 -2.35 2.36 -2.70
CA LEU A 53 -2.14 1.92 -1.33
C LEU A 53 -1.01 0.87 -1.22
N LEU A 54 -0.99 -0.11 -2.12
CA LEU A 54 0.04 -1.15 -2.14
C LEU A 54 1.42 -0.60 -2.54
N TYR A 55 1.47 0.27 -3.54
CA TYR A 55 2.72 0.82 -4.07
C TYR A 55 3.38 1.80 -3.09
N LEU A 56 2.61 2.78 -2.60
CA LEU A 56 3.14 3.82 -1.69
C LEU A 56 3.27 3.31 -0.25
N GLY A 57 2.32 2.49 0.21
CA GLY A 57 2.28 2.00 1.59
C GLY A 57 3.16 0.77 1.85
N GLY A 58 3.64 0.08 0.80
CA GLY A 58 4.43 -1.13 0.94
C GLY A 58 3.73 -2.22 1.76
N LEU A 59 2.39 -2.26 1.71
CA LEU A 59 1.57 -3.17 2.49
C LEU A 59 1.64 -4.59 1.91
N ARG A 60 1.52 -5.58 2.79
CA ARG A 60 1.15 -6.94 2.35
C ARG A 60 -0.32 -6.92 1.92
N ILE A 61 -0.68 -7.80 0.99
CA ILE A 61 -2.07 -7.94 0.53
C ILE A 61 -3.02 -8.22 1.71
N SER A 62 -2.63 -9.09 2.65
CA SER A 62 -3.43 -9.36 3.85
C SER A 62 -3.61 -8.12 4.73
N GLU A 63 -2.55 -7.32 4.88
CA GLU A 63 -2.62 -6.08 5.67
C GLU A 63 -3.58 -5.08 5.03
N ALA A 64 -3.55 -4.93 3.70
CA ALA A 64 -4.49 -4.08 2.98
C ALA A 64 -5.95 -4.58 3.07
N ALA A 65 -6.15 -5.90 3.09
CA ALA A 65 -7.47 -6.52 3.20
C ALA A 65 -8.07 -6.42 4.60
N ASP A 66 -7.24 -6.51 5.65
CA ASP A 66 -7.68 -6.53 7.05
C ASP A 66 -7.78 -5.11 7.65
N THR A 67 -7.14 -4.11 7.05
CA THR A 67 -7.13 -2.73 7.54
C THR A 67 -8.43 -2.01 7.17
N THR A 68 -8.99 -1.24 8.11
CA THR A 68 -10.22 -0.46 7.93
C THR A 68 -9.94 1.04 7.85
N MET A 69 -10.89 1.81 7.33
CA MET A 69 -10.74 3.28 7.20
C MET A 69 -10.50 4.00 8.53
N GLY A 70 -11.01 3.47 9.65
CA GLY A 70 -10.77 4.01 10.99
C GLY A 70 -9.31 3.93 11.48
N ARG A 71 -8.41 3.33 10.70
CA ARG A 71 -6.97 3.26 10.98
C ARG A 71 -6.17 4.40 10.36
N PHE A 72 -6.79 5.21 9.50
CA PHE A 72 -6.18 6.46 9.05
C PHE A 72 -6.36 7.53 10.12
N PHE A 73 -5.27 8.24 10.44
CA PHE A 73 -5.31 9.36 11.36
C PHE A 73 -4.27 10.41 10.98
N CYS A 74 -4.54 11.67 11.32
CA CYS A 74 -3.62 12.77 11.11
C CYS A 74 -2.99 13.21 12.45
N ARG A 75 -1.74 13.66 12.40
CA ARG A 75 -1.04 14.31 13.51
C ARG A 75 -0.34 15.55 13.00
N ARG A 76 -0.33 16.64 13.77
CA ARG A 76 0.52 17.79 13.46
C ARG A 76 1.97 17.48 13.83
N ASP A 77 2.89 17.78 12.93
CA ASP A 77 4.33 17.71 13.21
C ASP A 77 4.82 18.97 13.94
N ALA A 78 6.11 18.99 14.30
CA ALA A 78 6.74 20.11 14.99
C ALA A 78 6.71 21.44 14.21
N THR A 79 6.44 21.40 12.90
CA THR A 79 6.29 22.58 12.04
C THR A 79 4.84 23.03 11.87
N GLY A 80 3.90 22.36 12.55
CA GLY A 80 2.47 22.62 12.46
C GLY A 80 1.78 21.99 11.26
N ARG A 81 2.49 21.20 10.44
CA ARG A 81 1.91 20.55 9.26
C ARG A 81 1.19 19.26 9.63
N GLU A 82 0.03 19.04 9.02
CA GLU A 82 -0.70 17.78 9.19
C GLU A 82 0.01 16.66 8.42
N ARG A 83 0.25 15.54 9.13
CA ARG A 83 0.85 14.32 8.58
C ARG A 83 -0.13 13.19 8.77
N TRP A 84 -0.48 12.52 7.68
CA TRP A 84 -1.35 11.37 7.70
C TRP A 84 -0.58 10.07 7.90
N TRP A 85 -1.20 9.18 8.66
CA TRP A 85 -0.65 7.89 9.04
C TRP A 85 -1.73 6.82 8.93
N LEU A 86 -1.29 5.60 8.62
CA LEU A 86 -2.09 4.39 8.62
C LEU A 86 -1.53 3.42 9.66
N ASP A 87 -2.34 3.07 10.66
CA ASP A 87 -2.00 2.02 11.64
C ASP A 87 -2.34 0.63 11.10
N VAL A 88 -1.31 -0.17 10.84
CA VAL A 88 -1.43 -1.49 10.20
C VAL A 88 -1.00 -2.58 11.16
N THR A 89 -1.83 -3.61 11.29
CA THR A 89 -1.49 -4.83 12.04
C THR A 89 -0.96 -5.91 11.10
N GLY A 90 0.33 -6.21 11.19
CA GLY A 90 0.98 -7.24 10.41
C GLY A 90 0.97 -8.62 11.09
N LYS A 91 1.66 -9.58 10.44
CA LYS A 91 1.77 -10.96 10.91
C LYS A 91 2.23 -11.03 12.38
N GLY A 92 1.51 -11.84 13.17
CA GLY A 92 1.80 -12.03 14.60
C GLY A 92 1.30 -10.88 15.48
N GLY A 93 0.31 -10.11 15.02
CA GLY A 93 -0.31 -9.03 15.79
C GLY A 93 0.57 -7.78 15.95
N ARG A 94 1.60 -7.62 15.11
CA ARG A 94 2.55 -6.52 15.22
C ARG A 94 2.02 -5.28 14.52
N GLN A 95 1.77 -4.22 15.29
CA GLN A 95 1.41 -2.92 14.73
C GLN A 95 2.62 -2.18 14.17
N ARG A 96 2.40 -1.43 13.10
CA ARG A 96 3.34 -0.43 12.58
C ARG A 96 2.56 0.74 11.98
N LEU A 97 3.20 1.92 12.01
CA LEU A 97 2.69 3.09 11.33
C LEU A 97 3.29 3.17 9.92
N VAL A 98 2.41 3.32 8.93
CA VAL A 98 2.77 3.57 7.54
C VAL A 98 2.43 5.03 7.23
N PRO A 99 3.37 5.83 6.70
CA PRO A 99 3.05 7.17 6.23
C PRO A 99 1.99 7.10 5.13
N ALA A 100 0.87 7.78 5.33
CA ALA A 100 -0.12 8.01 4.28
C ALA A 100 0.26 9.33 3.62
N THR A 101 0.97 9.25 2.50
CA THR A 101 1.49 10.43 1.80
C THR A 101 0.36 11.30 1.24
N ASP A 102 0.67 12.54 0.91
CA ASP A 102 -0.31 13.46 0.29
C ASP A 102 -0.88 12.87 -1.02
N GLU A 103 -0.05 12.18 -1.81
CA GLU A 103 -0.48 11.44 -3.00
C GLU A 103 -1.49 10.33 -2.65
N MET A 104 -1.23 9.55 -1.59
CA MET A 104 -2.15 8.51 -1.13
C MET A 104 -3.47 9.11 -0.66
N MET A 105 -3.44 10.18 0.11
CA MET A 105 -4.65 10.83 0.63
C MET A 105 -5.46 11.51 -0.48
N ALA A 106 -4.80 12.05 -1.51
CA ALA A 106 -5.46 12.59 -2.68
C ALA A 106 -6.22 11.51 -3.47
N GLU A 107 -5.64 10.31 -3.60
CA GLU A 107 -6.33 9.17 -4.24
C GLU A 107 -7.46 8.60 -3.38
N LEU A 108 -7.37 8.68 -2.05
CA LEU A 108 -8.46 8.26 -1.16
C LEU A 108 -9.68 9.21 -1.20
N ALA A 109 -9.44 10.51 -1.46
CA ALA A 109 -10.48 11.55 -1.44
C ALA A 109 -11.26 11.69 -2.76
N ARG A 110 -10.86 10.97 -3.81
CA ARG A 110 -11.50 10.97 -5.13
C ARG A 110 -12.73 10.07 -5.17
#